data_AF-A0A255DX09-F1
#
_entry.id   AF-A0A255DX09-F1
#
_cell.length_a   1.000
_cell.length_b   1.000
_cell.length_c   1.000
_cell.angle_alpha   90.00
_cell.angle_beta   90.00
_cell.angle_gamma   90.00
#
_symmetry.space_group_name_H-M   'P 1'
#
loop_
_entity.id
_entity.type
_entity.pdbx_description
1 polymer ?
#
loop_
_entity_poly.entity_id
_entity_poly.type
_entity_poly.pdbx_seq_one_letter_code
_entity_poly.pdbx_strand_id
1 'polypeptide(L)'
;MPGMPTCPLATLPPEAVNTVRVIRSNGPFPFPRNDGVVFGNREGHLPEQVKGYYHEYTVINPGASNRSTRRIVTGGSPLTNPPQYFYTDDHYDSFCLVTDAGR
;
A
#
# COMPACT_ATOMS: atom_id res chain seq x y z
N MET A 1 -9.39 10.95 12.44
CA MET A 1 -8.13 10.22 12.63
C MET A 1 -7.04 11.24 12.96
N PRO A 2 -6.84 11.65 14.23
CA PRO A 2 -5.81 12.63 14.53
C PRO A 2 -4.44 11.92 14.61
N GLY A 3 -3.54 12.21 13.67
CA GLY A 3 -2.10 11.92 13.83
C GLY A 3 -1.38 11.20 12.70
N MET A 4 -2.08 10.48 11.80
CA MET A 4 -1.39 9.86 10.66
C MET A 4 -1.12 10.91 9.57
N PRO A 5 0.13 11.06 9.09
CA PRO A 5 0.43 11.99 8.01
C PRO A 5 -0.32 11.60 6.74
N THR A 6 -0.76 12.59 5.97
CA THR A 6 -1.40 12.37 4.67
C THR A 6 -0.44 12.73 3.55
N CYS A 7 -0.38 11.92 2.51
CA CYS A 7 0.45 12.15 1.34
C CYS A 7 -0.42 12.04 0.08
N PRO A 8 -0.53 13.09 -0.75
CA PRO A 8 -1.24 12.97 -2.02
C PRO A 8 -0.57 11.94 -2.93
N LEU A 9 -1.36 11.16 -3.69
CA LEU A 9 -0.80 10.19 -4.64
C LEU A 9 0.17 10.85 -5.64
N ALA A 10 -0.10 12.09 -6.03
CA ALA A 10 0.73 12.85 -6.95
C ALA A 10 2.11 13.25 -6.37
N THR A 11 2.29 13.23 -5.04
CA THR A 11 3.59 13.50 -4.39
C THR A 11 4.42 12.25 -4.16
N LEU A 12 3.83 11.07 -4.37
CA LEU A 12 4.53 9.80 -4.22
C LEU A 12 5.41 9.49 -5.43
N PRO A 13 6.42 8.60 -5.28
CA PRO A 13 7.22 8.14 -6.41
C PRO A 13 6.34 7.54 -7.52
N PRO A 14 6.72 7.68 -8.81
CA PRO A 14 5.97 7.14 -9.93
C PRO A 14 5.67 5.64 -9.80
N GLU A 15 6.54 4.88 -9.14
CA GLU A 15 6.36 3.45 -8.90
C GLU A 15 5.20 3.17 -7.93
N ALA A 16 4.98 4.01 -6.93
CA ALA A 16 3.83 3.88 -6.03
C ALA A 16 2.52 4.13 -6.78
N VAL A 17 2.51 5.14 -7.66
CA VAL A 17 1.37 5.41 -8.56
C VAL A 17 1.09 4.22 -9.47
N ASN A 18 2.15 3.60 -10.01
CA ASN A 18 2.04 2.39 -10.81
C ASN A 18 1.45 1.22 -10.01
N THR A 19 1.90 1.00 -8.77
CA THR A 19 1.36 -0.04 -7.90
C THR A 19 -0.14 0.18 -7.64
N VAL A 20 -0.57 1.41 -7.33
CA VAL A 20 -2.01 1.73 -7.16
C VAL A 20 -2.82 1.40 -8.41
N ARG A 21 -2.29 1.73 -9.60
CA ARG A 21 -2.93 1.37 -10.88
C ARG A 21 -3.02 -0.14 -11.09
N VAL A 22 -1.97 -0.89 -10.78
CA VAL A 22 -1.96 -2.37 -10.89
C VAL A 22 -2.95 -3.00 -9.92
N ILE A 23 -3.05 -2.49 -8.69
CA ILE A 23 -4.07 -2.91 -7.72
C ILE A 23 -5.47 -2.72 -8.31
N ARG A 24 -5.73 -1.54 -8.89
CA ARG A 24 -7.02 -1.22 -9.53
C ARG A 24 -7.35 -2.12 -10.72
N SER A 25 -6.34 -2.49 -11.50
CA SER A 25 -6.48 -3.42 -12.62
C SER A 25 -6.51 -4.89 -12.20
N ASN A 26 -6.43 -5.20 -10.90
CA ASN A 26 -6.34 -6.56 -10.37
C ASN A 26 -5.12 -7.35 -10.89
N GLY A 27 -3.98 -6.69 -11.02
CA GLY A 27 -2.74 -7.28 -11.53
C GLY A 27 -2.54 -7.07 -13.04
N PRO A 28 -1.56 -7.77 -13.64
CA PRO A 28 -0.67 -8.76 -13.02
C PRO A 28 0.28 -8.12 -12.00
N PHE A 29 0.45 -8.78 -10.84
CA PHE A 29 1.36 -8.31 -9.80
C PHE A 29 2.79 -8.79 -10.05
N PRO A 30 3.81 -7.95 -9.83
CA PRO A 30 5.21 -8.32 -10.03
C PRO A 30 5.69 -9.39 -9.05
N PHE A 31 5.16 -9.42 -7.83
CA PHE A 31 5.50 -10.43 -6.82
C PHE A 31 4.23 -11.17 -6.35
N PRO A 32 3.66 -12.08 -7.14
CA PRO A 32 2.36 -12.72 -6.86
C PRO A 32 2.33 -13.58 -5.57
N ARG A 33 3.49 -13.88 -4.98
CA ARG A 33 3.60 -14.57 -3.68
C ARG A 33 3.45 -13.63 -2.47
N ASN A 34 3.58 -12.33 -2.68
CA ASN A 34 3.64 -11.32 -1.63
C ASN A 34 2.64 -10.18 -1.88
N ASP A 35 2.42 -9.81 -3.13
CA ASP A 35 1.47 -8.76 -3.51
C ASP A 35 0.04 -9.29 -3.41
N GLY A 36 -0.80 -8.58 -2.66
CA GLY A 36 -2.19 -8.96 -2.40
C GLY A 36 -2.36 -9.96 -1.26
N VAL A 37 -1.33 -10.22 -0.45
CA VAL A 37 -1.49 -11.01 0.78
C VAL A 37 -1.99 -10.13 1.93
N VAL A 38 -2.59 -10.76 2.94
CA VAL A 38 -3.12 -10.06 4.11
C VAL A 38 -1.98 -9.44 4.93
N PHE A 39 -2.05 -8.14 5.14
CA PHE A 39 -1.18 -7.42 6.06
C PHE A 39 -1.75 -7.51 7.48
N GLY A 40 -0.93 -8.02 8.41
CA GLY A 40 -1.36 -8.33 9.77
C GLY A 40 -1.46 -7.14 10.72
N ASN A 41 -0.88 -5.97 10.38
CA ASN A 41 -0.83 -4.78 11.24
C ASN A 41 -0.45 -5.07 12.71
N ARG A 42 0.56 -5.93 12.94
CA ARG A 42 0.91 -6.43 14.29
C ARG A 42 1.45 -5.34 15.21
N GLU A 43 2.15 -4.37 14.64
CA GLU A 43 2.74 -3.23 15.36
C GLU A 43 1.73 -2.11 15.61
N GLY A 44 0.54 -2.20 15.01
CA GLY A 44 -0.56 -1.25 15.27
C GLY A 44 -0.35 0.14 14.67
N HIS A 45 0.51 0.28 13.66
CA HIS A 45 0.72 1.56 12.97
C HIS A 45 -0.52 2.00 12.16
N LEU A 46 -1.32 1.04 11.67
CA LEU A 46 -2.62 1.32 11.06
C LEU A 46 -3.75 1.14 12.08
N PRO A 47 -4.93 1.74 11.85
CA PRO A 47 -6.10 1.52 12.71
C PRO A 47 -6.42 0.03 12.88
N GLU A 48 -6.79 -0.38 14.09
CA GLU A 48 -7.22 -1.75 14.35
C GLU A 48 -8.48 -2.07 13.55
N GLN A 49 -8.43 -3.15 12.78
CA GLN A 49 -9.49 -3.60 11.89
C GLN A 49 -9.58 -5.13 11.90
N VAL A 50 -10.66 -5.66 11.35
CA VAL A 50 -10.86 -7.11 11.23
C VAL A 50 -9.72 -7.77 10.44
N LYS A 51 -9.42 -9.03 10.78
CA LYS A 51 -8.39 -9.80 10.06
C LYS A 51 -8.74 -9.88 8.57
N GLY A 52 -7.76 -9.59 7.72
CA GLY A 52 -7.99 -9.54 6.27
C GLY A 52 -8.50 -8.19 5.75
N TYR A 53 -8.61 -7.17 6.60
CA TYR A 53 -8.95 -5.83 6.14
C TYR A 53 -7.83 -5.18 5.32
N TYR A 54 -6.57 -5.40 5.73
CA TYR A 54 -5.41 -4.82 5.07
C TYR A 54 -4.72 -5.81 4.14
N HIS A 55 -4.27 -5.32 2.98
CA HIS A 55 -3.47 -6.10 2.02
C HIS A 55 -2.24 -5.32 1.59
N GLU A 56 -1.10 -6.00 1.45
CA GLU A 56 0.16 -5.36 1.09
C GLU A 56 0.55 -5.57 -0.38
N TYR A 57 1.24 -4.60 -0.94
CA TYR A 57 1.73 -4.59 -2.31
C TYR A 57 3.13 -3.97 -2.39
N THR A 58 4.01 -4.61 -3.13
CA THR A 58 5.38 -4.17 -3.35
C THR A 58 5.42 -2.98 -4.30
N VAL A 59 6.08 -1.91 -3.89
CA VAL A 59 6.45 -0.82 -4.79
C VAL A 59 7.85 -1.10 -5.29
N ILE A 60 7.99 -1.42 -6.58
CA ILE A 60 9.28 -1.72 -7.20
C ILE A 60 10.18 -0.48 -7.10
N ASN A 61 11.46 -0.68 -6.78
CA ASN A 61 12.48 0.35 -6.94
C ASN A 61 13.27 0.04 -8.22
N PRO A 62 13.27 0.93 -9.24
CA PRO A 62 13.96 0.67 -10.49
C PRO A 62 15.45 0.41 -10.24
N GLY A 63 15.97 -0.70 -10.76
CA GLY A 63 17.39 -1.06 -10.61
C GLY A 63 17.78 -1.68 -9.27
N ALA A 64 16.85 -1.90 -8.34
CA ALA A 64 17.15 -2.62 -7.12
C ALA A 64 17.13 -4.15 -7.34
N SER A 65 18.24 -4.82 -7.00
CA SER A 65 18.32 -6.29 -6.99
C SER A 65 17.53 -6.92 -5.83
N ASN A 66 17.19 -6.13 -4.82
CA ASN A 66 16.49 -6.57 -3.62
C ASN A 66 15.05 -6.05 -3.60
N ARG A 67 14.20 -6.70 -2.79
CA ARG A 67 12.86 -6.19 -2.48
C ARG A 67 13.01 -4.78 -1.92
N SER A 68 12.30 -3.83 -2.52
CA SER A 68 12.20 -2.45 -2.05
C SER A 68 11.79 -2.43 -0.56
N THR A 69 12.10 -1.38 0.19
CA THR A 69 11.48 -1.12 1.51
C THR A 69 10.09 -0.50 1.36
N ARG A 70 9.76 -0.01 0.15
CA ARG A 70 8.53 0.71 -0.15
C ARG A 70 7.36 -0.25 -0.38
N ARG A 71 6.23 0.02 0.26
CA ARG A 71 4.99 -0.76 0.12
C ARG A 71 3.78 0.15 0.03
N ILE A 72 2.77 -0.33 -0.67
CA ILE A 72 1.40 0.16 -0.56
C ILE A 72 0.62 -0.85 0.25
N VAL A 73 -0.08 -0.41 1.29
CA VAL A 73 -1.06 -1.21 2.01
C VAL A 73 -2.43 -0.66 1.69
N THR A 74 -3.35 -1.50 1.24
CA THR A 74 -4.75 -1.11 1.03
C THR A 74 -5.58 -1.54 2.21
N GLY A 75 -6.64 -0.78 2.51
CA GLY A 75 -7.59 -1.07 3.57
C GLY A 75 -9.01 -1.16 3.03
N GLY A 76 -9.70 -2.25 3.37
CA GLY A 76 -11.10 -2.47 3.07
C GLY A 76 -11.36 -3.23 1.77
N SER A 77 -12.64 -3.22 1.36
CA SER A 77 -13.16 -3.94 0.21
C SER A 77 -13.87 -2.99 -0.75
N PRO A 78 -13.90 -3.29 -2.07
CA PRO A 78 -13.25 -4.41 -2.75
C PRO A 78 -11.73 -4.22 -2.91
N LEU A 79 -10.95 -5.30 -3.03
CA LEU A 79 -9.48 -5.24 -3.17
C LEU A 79 -8.99 -4.47 -4.40
N THR A 80 -9.82 -4.41 -5.44
CA THR A 80 -9.53 -3.68 -6.68
C THR A 80 -9.91 -2.20 -6.59
N ASN A 81 -10.72 -1.79 -5.61
CA ASN A 81 -10.99 -0.37 -5.38
C ASN A 81 -11.20 -0.11 -3.88
N PRO A 82 -10.15 -0.29 -3.07
CA PRO A 82 -10.24 -0.14 -1.63
C PRO A 82 -10.48 1.34 -1.28
N PRO A 83 -11.26 1.62 -0.22
CA PRO A 83 -11.52 2.99 0.22
C PRO A 83 -10.27 3.68 0.80
N GLN A 84 -9.26 2.91 1.22
CA GLN A 84 -8.07 3.44 1.88
C GLN A 84 -6.79 2.86 1.27
N TYR A 85 -5.81 3.73 1.11
CA TYR A 85 -4.47 3.41 0.64
C TYR A 85 -3.47 4.02 1.61
N PHE A 86 -2.47 3.25 2.00
CA PHE A 86 -1.40 3.66 2.89
C PHE A 86 -0.07 3.38 2.20
N TYR A 87 0.87 4.31 2.33
CA TYR A 87 2.21 4.17 1.78
C TYR A 87 3.23 4.16 2.91
N THR A 88 4.22 3.27 2.80
CA THR A 88 5.40 3.20 3.65
C THR A 88 6.63 3.16 2.73
N ASP A 89 7.68 3.87 3.08
CA ASP A 89 8.99 3.80 2.40
C ASP A 89 10.11 3.20 3.27
N ASP A 90 9.77 2.88 4.52
CA ASP A 90 10.65 2.43 5.59
C ASP A 90 10.30 1.02 6.10
N HIS A 91 9.66 0.20 5.27
CA HIS A 91 9.35 -1.19 5.59
C HIS A 91 8.45 -1.34 6.83
N TYR A 92 7.32 -0.64 6.82
CA TYR A 92 6.23 -0.66 7.83
C TYR A 92 6.50 0.12 9.13
N ASP A 93 7.66 0.77 9.29
CA ASP A 93 7.97 1.59 10.47
C ASP A 93 7.10 2.86 10.55
N SER A 94 6.71 3.42 9.40
CA SER A 94 5.78 4.55 9.32
C SER A 94 4.87 4.47 8.10
N PHE A 95 3.72 5.15 8.21
CA PHE A 95 2.72 5.17 7.16
C PHE A 95 2.20 6.58 6.92
N CYS A 96 1.97 6.90 5.66
CA CYS A 96 1.14 8.02 5.26
C CYS A 96 -0.13 7.54 4.56
N LEU A 97 -1.27 8.18 4.90
CA LEU A 97 -2.53 7.95 4.22
C LEU A 97 -2.46 8.59 2.83
N VAL A 98 -2.59 7.77 1.80
CA VAL A 98 -2.53 8.23 0.41
C VAL A 98 -3.88 8.84 0.03
N THR A 99 -3.90 10.16 -0.18
CA THR A 99 -5.11 10.84 -0.66
C THR A 99 -5.22 10.74 -2.17
N ASP A 100 -6.47 10.80 -2.67
CA ASP A 100 -6.80 10.79 -4.10
C ASP A 100 -6.50 9.46 -4.85
N ALA A 101 -6.00 8.44 -4.15
CA ALA A 101 -5.75 7.10 -4.70
C ALA A 101 -7.01 6.23 -4.85
N GLY A 102 -8.17 6.67 -4.34
CA GLY A 102 -9.47 5.99 -4.44
C GLY A 102 -10.52 6.74 -5.29
N ARG A 103 -10.11 7.82 -5.97
CA ARG A 103 -10.98 8.62 -6.84
C ARG A 103 -11.02 8.13 -8.29
#